data_AF-A0A7K1B8G6-F1
#
_entry.id   AF-A0A7K1B8G6-F1
#
_cell.length_a   1.000
_cell.length_b   1.000
_cell.length_c   1.000
_cell.angle_alpha   90.00
_cell.angle_beta   90.00
_cell.angle_gamma   90.00
#
_symmetry.space_group_name_H-M   'P 1'
#
loop_
_entity.id
_entity.type
_entity.pdbx_description
1 polymer ?
#
loop_
_entity_poly.entity_id
_entity_poly.type
_entity_poly.pdbx_seq_one_letter_code
_entity_poly.pdbx_strand_id
1 'polypeptide(L)'
;MSFFPGPFPGPPTDPGPGGRSRIPRARVDPILCADDALSLIALVIHRPLVHETVVIALDHSSRGSVITVVGHGPHHDLCDTLDTFGAVADLEGAAGLVVATVRPHDAIRPGDIDDWLDASALADSWGLVLFEWFVVGPFGAECPRDLIGEPERWWPLAS
;
A
#
# COMPACT_ATOMS: atom_id res chain seq x y z
N MET A 1 12.25 43.07 44.78
CA MET A 1 11.84 41.66 44.63
C MET A 1 11.42 41.49 43.18
N SER A 2 12.29 40.90 42.37
CA SER A 2 12.09 40.76 40.92
C SER A 2 11.63 39.34 40.60
N PHE A 3 10.42 39.19 40.07
CA PHE A 3 9.90 37.91 39.57
C PHE A 3 10.30 37.74 38.10
N PHE A 4 11.14 36.75 37.81
CA PHE A 4 11.41 36.25 36.46
C PHE A 4 10.29 35.28 36.05
N PRO A 5 9.63 35.43 34.89
CA PRO A 5 8.81 34.36 34.33
C PRO A 5 9.74 33.34 33.67
N GLY A 6 9.63 32.07 34.08
CA GLY A 6 10.33 30.95 33.46
C GLY A 6 9.87 30.68 32.02
N PRO A 7 10.63 29.91 31.24
CA PRO A 7 10.30 29.62 29.85
C PRO A 7 9.07 28.71 29.77
N PHE A 8 8.09 29.11 28.96
CA PHE A 8 6.97 28.26 28.56
C PHE A 8 7.51 27.01 27.84
N PRO A 9 7.02 25.80 28.17
CA PRO A 9 7.25 24.63 27.32
C PRO A 9 6.55 24.88 25.98
N GLY A 10 7.32 24.83 24.88
CA GLY A 10 6.78 24.93 23.53
C GLY A 10 5.81 23.77 23.22
N PRO A 11 4.99 23.91 22.16
CA PRO A 11 4.10 22.85 21.71
C PRO A 11 4.90 21.58 21.37
N PRO A 12 4.29 20.39 21.49
CA PRO A 12 4.94 19.13 21.10
C PRO A 12 5.43 19.25 19.67
N THR A 13 6.71 18.94 19.48
CA THR A 13 7.37 18.89 18.18
C THR A 13 6.70 17.75 17.41
N ASP A 14 5.85 18.14 16.46
CA ASP A 14 5.31 17.24 15.45
C ASP A 14 6.49 16.53 14.76
N PRO A 15 6.56 15.20 14.73
CA PRO A 15 7.58 14.52 13.94
C PRO A 15 7.25 14.77 12.47
N GLY A 16 7.98 15.70 11.85
CA GLY A 16 7.89 15.95 10.42
C GLY A 16 8.08 14.69 9.56
N PRO A 17 7.60 14.69 8.31
CA PRO A 17 7.61 13.53 7.42
C PRO A 17 9.06 13.26 6.97
N GLY A 18 9.73 12.38 7.70
CA GLY A 18 11.13 12.02 7.46
C GLY A 18 11.53 10.70 8.11
N GLY A 19 10.56 9.81 8.31
CA GLY A 19 10.83 8.46 8.77
C GLY A 19 11.73 7.75 7.77
N ARG A 20 12.92 7.35 8.21
CA ARG A 20 13.79 6.45 7.42
C ARG A 20 12.96 5.22 7.08
N SER A 21 12.66 5.00 5.80
CA SER A 21 11.95 3.82 5.33
C SER A 21 12.62 2.59 5.96
N ARG A 22 11.89 1.94 6.86
CA ARG A 22 12.36 0.77 7.60
C ARG A 22 11.50 -0.37 7.13
N ILE A 23 12.12 -1.46 6.72
CA ILE A 23 11.41 -2.69 6.36
C ILE A 23 10.54 -3.10 7.56
N PRO A 24 9.19 -2.99 7.47
CA PRO A 24 8.30 -3.36 8.55
C PRO A 24 8.40 -4.85 8.84
N ARG A 25 8.43 -5.23 10.12
CA ARG A 25 8.37 -6.63 10.52
C ARG A 25 6.91 -7.11 10.46
N ALA A 26 6.68 -8.21 9.73
CA ALA A 26 5.37 -8.83 9.61
C ALA A 26 4.70 -9.02 10.98
N ARG A 27 3.40 -8.68 11.05
CA ARG A 27 2.55 -8.72 12.26
C ARG A 27 3.02 -7.88 13.45
N VAL A 28 4.10 -7.12 13.33
CA VAL A 28 4.68 -6.32 14.43
C VAL A 28 4.59 -4.83 14.13
N ASP A 29 5.15 -4.41 12.99
CA ASP A 29 5.22 -3.01 12.62
C ASP A 29 4.06 -2.70 11.64
N PRO A 30 3.21 -1.68 11.93
CA PRO A 30 2.13 -1.30 11.03
C PRO A 30 2.69 -0.64 9.77
N ILE A 31 2.02 -0.83 8.64
CA ILE A 31 2.33 -0.21 7.36
C ILE A 31 1.42 1.02 7.26
N LEU A 32 1.99 2.19 7.50
CA LEU A 32 1.24 3.45 7.61
C LEU A 32 1.55 4.43 6.48
N CYS A 33 2.43 4.08 5.55
CA CYS A 33 2.77 4.93 4.42
C CYS A 33 3.21 4.11 3.20
N ALA A 34 3.21 4.77 2.04
CA ALA A 34 3.66 4.19 0.79
C ALA A 34 5.13 3.73 0.82
N ASP A 35 6.02 4.47 1.49
CA ASP A 35 7.44 4.12 1.60
C ASP A 35 7.67 2.77 2.30
N ASP A 36 6.89 2.46 3.34
CA ASP A 36 6.98 1.20 4.08
C ASP A 36 6.49 0.03 3.22
N ALA A 37 5.38 0.24 2.50
CA ALA A 37 4.84 -0.74 1.56
C ALA A 37 5.81 -1.01 0.40
N LEU A 38 6.35 0.04 -0.22
CA LEU A 38 7.31 -0.08 -1.32
C LEU A 38 8.61 -0.75 -0.89
N SER A 39 9.07 -0.53 0.34
CA SER A 39 10.21 -1.25 0.90
C SER A 39 9.96 -2.76 1.01
N LEU A 40 8.74 -3.19 1.38
CA LEU A 40 8.38 -4.61 1.38
C LEU A 40 8.26 -5.18 -0.02
N ILE A 41 7.59 -4.45 -0.92
CA ILE A 41 7.45 -4.86 -2.32
C ILE A 41 8.83 -5.05 -2.93
N ALA A 42 9.75 -4.10 -2.74
CA ALA A 42 11.11 -4.18 -3.27
C ALA A 42 11.92 -5.39 -2.80
N LEU A 43 11.61 -5.94 -1.62
CA LEU A 43 12.24 -7.17 -1.10
C LEU A 43 11.67 -8.45 -1.70
N VAL A 44 10.41 -8.41 -2.12
CA VAL A 44 9.63 -9.58 -2.50
C VAL A 44 9.59 -9.79 -4.01
N ILE A 45 9.68 -8.71 -4.79
CA ILE A 45 9.66 -8.78 -6.26
C ILE A 45 10.86 -9.54 -6.83
N HIS A 46 10.64 -10.22 -7.95
CA HIS A 46 11.68 -10.94 -8.66
C HIS A 46 12.71 -10.00 -9.32
N ARG A 47 13.96 -10.47 -9.37
CA ARG A 47 15.06 -9.83 -10.08
C ARG A 47 15.75 -10.86 -10.99
N PRO A 48 15.76 -10.69 -12.34
CA PRO A 48 15.23 -9.54 -13.10
C PRO A 48 13.71 -9.40 -12.97
N LEU A 49 13.18 -8.19 -13.22
CA LEU A 49 11.74 -7.91 -13.10
C LEU A 49 10.96 -8.82 -14.06
N VAL A 50 9.89 -9.42 -13.55
CA VAL A 50 8.92 -10.22 -14.32
C VAL A 50 7.52 -9.65 -14.12
N HIS A 51 6.57 -10.05 -14.97
CA HIS A 51 5.17 -9.70 -14.77
C HIS A 51 4.63 -10.47 -13.56
N GLU A 52 4.33 -9.76 -12.49
CA GLU A 52 3.79 -10.32 -11.26
C GLU A 52 2.97 -9.28 -10.48
N THR A 53 2.04 -9.74 -9.67
CA THR A 53 1.25 -8.92 -8.76
C THR A 53 1.53 -9.36 -7.32
N VAL A 54 1.94 -8.41 -6.49
CA VAL A 54 2.20 -8.58 -5.07
C VAL A 54 1.01 -8.02 -4.31
N VAL A 55 0.39 -8.83 -3.46
CA VAL A 55 -0.71 -8.43 -2.60
C VAL A 55 -0.26 -8.56 -1.15
N ILE A 56 -0.34 -7.47 -0.40
CA ILE A 56 -0.05 -7.40 1.02
C ILE A 56 -1.38 -7.25 1.75
N ALA A 57 -1.74 -8.27 2.54
CA ALA A 57 -2.91 -8.24 3.39
C ALA A 57 -2.58 -7.59 4.74
N LEU A 58 -3.35 -6.57 5.11
CA LEU A 58 -3.26 -5.81 6.35
C LEU A 58 -4.40 -6.19 7.29
N ASP A 59 -4.11 -6.38 8.57
CA ASP A 59 -5.13 -6.53 9.61
C ASP A 59 -5.74 -5.16 10.00
N HIS A 60 -6.71 -5.17 10.92
CA HIS A 60 -7.33 -3.93 11.46
C HIS A 60 -6.34 -3.01 12.18
N SER A 61 -5.13 -3.44 12.50
CA SER A 61 -4.07 -2.59 13.05
C SER A 61 -3.10 -2.09 11.97
N SER A 62 -3.47 -2.23 10.69
CA SER A 62 -2.62 -1.95 9.52
C SER A 62 -1.31 -2.75 9.52
N ARG A 63 -1.27 -3.93 10.17
CA ARG A 63 -0.06 -4.76 10.20
C ARG A 63 -0.13 -5.77 9.08
N GLY A 64 0.92 -5.79 8.25
CA GLY A 64 1.06 -6.79 7.20
C GLY A 64 1.21 -8.19 7.78
N SER A 65 0.28 -9.08 7.47
CA SER A 65 0.29 -10.47 7.96
C SER A 65 0.85 -11.43 6.90
N VAL A 66 0.39 -11.26 5.65
CA VAL A 66 0.70 -12.15 4.53
C VAL A 66 1.04 -11.31 3.31
N ILE A 67 2.12 -11.69 2.62
CA ILE A 67 2.48 -11.17 1.30
C ILE A 67 2.34 -12.32 0.33
N THR A 68 1.52 -12.13 -0.70
CA THR A 68 1.33 -13.13 -1.75
C THR A 68 1.81 -12.56 -3.07
N VAL A 69 2.60 -13.35 -3.80
CA VAL A 69 3.14 -12.99 -5.10
C VAL A 69 2.51 -13.89 -6.15
N VAL A 70 1.86 -13.29 -7.13
CA VAL A 70 1.19 -13.98 -8.22
C VAL A 70 1.90 -13.63 -9.52
N GLY A 71 2.67 -14.57 -10.06
CA GLY A 71 3.25 -14.43 -11.40
C GLY A 71 2.16 -14.52 -12.47
N HIS A 72 2.18 -13.63 -13.45
CA HIS A 72 1.16 -13.57 -14.50
C HIS A 72 1.72 -13.16 -15.87
N GLY A 73 0.90 -13.27 -16.91
CA GLY A 73 1.23 -12.75 -18.24
C GLY A 73 1.09 -11.21 -18.34
N PRO A 74 1.44 -10.61 -19.48
CA PRO A 74 1.37 -9.15 -19.70
C PRO A 74 -0.05 -8.58 -19.77
N HIS A 75 -1.08 -9.42 -19.95
CA HIS A 75 -2.49 -9.02 -20.03
C HIS A 75 -3.27 -9.39 -18.76
N HIS A 76 -2.62 -9.26 -17.61
CA HIS A 76 -3.23 -9.63 -16.35
C HIS A 76 -4.29 -8.62 -15.92
N ASP A 77 -5.45 -9.14 -15.54
CA ASP A 77 -6.53 -8.37 -14.93
C ASP A 77 -6.34 -8.31 -13.41
N LEU A 78 -6.24 -7.10 -12.88
CA LEU A 78 -6.11 -6.85 -11.44
C LEU A 78 -7.35 -7.32 -10.67
N CYS A 79 -8.54 -7.15 -11.26
CA CYS A 79 -9.80 -7.51 -10.62
C CYS A 79 -9.90 -9.03 -10.41
N ASP A 80 -9.46 -9.84 -11.38
CA ASP A 80 -9.43 -11.31 -11.24
C ASP A 80 -8.57 -11.76 -10.04
N THR A 81 -7.41 -11.10 -9.85
CA THR A 81 -6.55 -11.35 -8.69
C THR A 81 -7.25 -10.94 -7.40
N LEU A 82 -7.81 -9.74 -7.37
CA LEU A 82 -8.49 -9.24 -6.18
C LEU A 82 -9.73 -10.05 -5.80
N ASP A 83 -10.49 -10.56 -6.76
CA ASP A 83 -11.64 -11.43 -6.50
C ASP A 83 -11.19 -12.74 -5.84
N THR A 84 -10.10 -13.33 -6.35
CA THR A 84 -9.49 -14.52 -5.75
C THR A 84 -9.00 -14.24 -4.33
N PHE A 85 -8.40 -13.06 -4.09
CA PHE A 85 -7.96 -12.67 -2.75
C PHE A 85 -9.10 -12.34 -1.80
N GLY A 86 -10.14 -11.64 -2.27
CA GLY A 86 -11.33 -11.31 -1.48
C GLY A 86 -11.99 -12.56 -0.92
N ALA A 87 -12.10 -13.61 -1.74
CA ALA A 87 -12.65 -14.90 -1.32
C ALA A 87 -11.85 -15.60 -0.20
N VAL A 88 -10.57 -15.29 -0.01
CA VAL A 88 -9.71 -15.89 1.03
C VAL A 88 -9.32 -14.91 2.14
N ALA A 89 -9.53 -13.61 1.94
CA ALA A 89 -9.14 -12.56 2.88
C ALA A 89 -9.84 -12.67 4.24
N ASP A 90 -11.10 -13.10 4.23
CA ASP A 90 -11.91 -13.32 5.45
C ASP A 90 -11.33 -14.44 6.33
N LEU A 91 -10.68 -15.45 5.72
CA LEU A 91 -10.02 -16.53 6.45
C LEU A 91 -8.79 -16.06 7.23
N GLU A 92 -8.15 -14.98 6.77
CA GLU A 92 -6.92 -14.44 7.34
C GLU A 92 -7.16 -13.20 8.23
N GLY A 93 -8.42 -12.76 8.38
CA GLY A 93 -8.77 -11.56 9.15
C GLY A 93 -8.18 -10.27 8.57
N ALA A 94 -8.05 -10.21 7.24
CA ALA A 94 -7.59 -9.02 6.55
C ALA A 94 -8.69 -7.95 6.56
N ALA A 95 -8.30 -6.70 6.81
CA ALA A 95 -9.17 -5.53 6.79
C ALA A 95 -8.77 -4.54 5.69
N GLY A 96 -7.58 -4.68 5.13
CA GLY A 96 -7.13 -3.88 4.01
C GLY A 96 -6.10 -4.59 3.15
N LEU A 97 -5.91 -4.05 1.95
CA LEU A 97 -5.02 -4.58 0.94
C LEU A 97 -4.12 -3.46 0.40
N VAL A 98 -2.87 -3.79 0.18
CA VAL A 98 -1.94 -3.02 -0.63
C VAL A 98 -1.52 -3.89 -1.79
N VAL A 99 -1.67 -3.41 -3.01
CA VAL A 99 -1.36 -4.17 -4.22
C VAL A 99 -0.23 -3.50 -4.96
N ALA A 100 0.63 -4.29 -5.58
CA ALA A 100 1.62 -3.81 -6.51
C ALA A 100 1.70 -4.72 -7.73
N THR A 101 1.53 -4.17 -8.93
CA THR A 101 1.72 -4.89 -10.18
C THR A 101 3.04 -4.50 -10.80
N VAL A 102 3.92 -5.48 -10.97
CA VAL A 102 5.22 -5.31 -11.64
C VAL A 102 5.04 -5.47 -13.14
N ARG A 103 5.47 -4.46 -13.87
CA ARG A 103 5.44 -4.41 -15.33
C ARG A 103 6.85 -4.08 -15.85
N PRO A 104 7.66 -5.09 -16.22
CA PRO A 104 9.07 -4.88 -16.55
C PRO A 104 9.32 -3.92 -17.73
N HIS A 105 8.34 -3.78 -18.62
CA HIS A 105 8.46 -3.03 -19.87
C HIS A 105 7.47 -1.88 -20.00
N ASP A 106 6.53 -1.74 -19.05
CA ASP A 106 5.45 -0.77 -19.14
C ASP A 106 5.45 0.13 -17.91
N ALA A 107 5.13 1.40 -18.16
CA ALA A 107 4.81 2.36 -17.11
C ALA A 107 3.30 2.35 -16.84
N ILE A 108 2.87 3.26 -15.97
CA ILE A 108 1.46 3.52 -15.78
C ILE A 108 0.78 3.99 -17.08
N ARG A 109 -0.46 3.55 -17.30
CA ARG A 109 -1.27 3.83 -18.47
C ARG A 109 -2.55 4.55 -18.03
N PRO A 110 -3.18 5.36 -18.90
CA PRO A 110 -4.44 6.03 -18.57
C PRO A 110 -5.57 5.07 -18.15
N GLY A 111 -5.63 3.86 -18.72
CA GLY A 111 -6.61 2.84 -18.33
C GLY A 111 -6.40 2.24 -16.95
N ASP A 112 -5.21 2.40 -16.35
CA ASP A 112 -4.95 1.94 -14.98
C ASP A 112 -5.78 2.73 -13.96
N ILE A 113 -6.31 3.91 -14.32
CA ILE A 113 -7.24 4.66 -13.47
C ILE A 113 -8.56 3.89 -13.34
N ASP A 114 -9.10 3.42 -14.46
CA ASP A 114 -10.36 2.67 -14.48
C ASP A 114 -10.18 1.34 -13.73
N ASP A 115 -9.07 0.63 -14.02
CA ASP A 115 -8.73 -0.62 -13.32
C ASP A 115 -8.57 -0.41 -11.80
N TRP A 116 -8.00 0.73 -11.37
CA TRP A 116 -7.87 1.06 -9.95
C TRP A 116 -9.22 1.33 -9.28
N LEU A 117 -10.10 2.05 -9.97
CA LEU A 117 -11.45 2.34 -9.46
C LEU A 117 -12.27 1.06 -9.33
N ASP A 118 -12.22 0.20 -10.34
CA ASP A 118 -12.90 -1.09 -10.33
C ASP A 118 -12.34 -2.00 -9.23
N ALA A 119 -11.01 -2.06 -9.10
CA ALA A 119 -10.33 -2.78 -8.01
C ALA A 119 -10.72 -2.25 -6.62
N SER A 120 -10.81 -0.93 -6.45
CA SER A 120 -11.24 -0.31 -5.19
C SER A 120 -12.68 -0.66 -4.85
N ALA A 121 -13.57 -0.63 -5.84
CA ALA A 121 -14.98 -1.00 -5.63
C ALA A 121 -15.13 -2.49 -5.33
N LEU A 122 -14.33 -3.34 -5.98
CA LEU A 122 -14.31 -4.78 -5.72
C LEU A 122 -13.82 -5.08 -4.30
N ALA A 123 -12.73 -4.45 -3.85
CA ALA A 123 -12.25 -4.61 -2.48
C ALA A 123 -13.30 -4.20 -1.45
N ASP A 124 -13.98 -3.07 -1.68
CA ASP A 124 -15.07 -2.59 -0.80
C ASP A 124 -16.24 -3.58 -0.75
N SER A 125 -16.57 -4.24 -1.87
CA SER A 125 -17.60 -5.29 -1.90
C SER A 125 -17.28 -6.51 -1.02
N TRP A 126 -15.99 -6.75 -0.77
CA TRP A 126 -15.49 -7.77 0.17
C TRP A 126 -15.29 -7.23 1.59
N GLY A 127 -15.64 -5.97 1.86
CA GLY A 127 -15.41 -5.31 3.16
C GLY A 127 -13.94 -4.97 3.43
N LEU A 128 -13.11 -4.94 2.39
CA LEU A 128 -11.68 -4.64 2.46
C LEU A 128 -11.40 -3.23 1.97
N VAL A 129 -10.45 -2.55 2.60
CA VAL A 129 -9.95 -1.26 2.10
C VAL A 129 -8.76 -1.50 1.19
N LEU A 130 -8.89 -1.20 -0.12
CA LEU A 130 -7.73 -1.04 -0.99
C LEU A 130 -7.03 0.28 -0.65
N PHE A 131 -5.93 0.19 0.09
CA PHE A 131 -5.13 1.35 0.47
C PHE A 131 -4.44 1.95 -0.74
N GLU A 132 -3.79 1.09 -1.51
CA GLU A 132 -2.96 1.54 -2.61
C GLU A 132 -2.77 0.48 -3.67
N TRP A 133 -2.62 0.93 -4.92
CA TRP A 133 -2.10 0.12 -6.00
C TRP A 133 -0.86 0.77 -6.62
N PHE A 134 0.26 0.07 -6.56
CA PHE A 134 1.52 0.49 -7.17
C PHE A 134 1.75 -0.22 -8.51
N VAL A 135 1.99 0.53 -9.57
CA VAL A 135 2.51 0.00 -10.84
C VAL A 135 4.02 0.12 -10.81
N VAL A 136 4.74 -1.00 -10.64
CA VAL A 136 6.20 -1.04 -10.57
C VAL A 136 6.77 -1.27 -11.96
N GLY A 137 7.24 -0.20 -12.59
CA GLY A 137 7.84 -0.20 -13.91
C GLY A 137 9.36 -0.06 -13.91
N PRO A 138 9.98 0.09 -15.09
CA PRO A 138 11.43 0.31 -15.23
C PRO A 138 11.91 1.64 -14.61
N PHE A 139 11.01 2.61 -14.42
CA PHE A 139 11.32 3.94 -13.88
C PHE A 139 11.03 4.08 -12.38
N GLY A 140 10.50 3.04 -11.74
CA GLY A 140 10.07 3.07 -10.34
C GLY A 140 8.62 2.66 -10.16
N ALA A 141 8.10 2.87 -8.95
CA ALA A 141 6.71 2.65 -8.64
C ALA A 141 5.90 3.93 -8.87
N GLU A 142 4.78 3.81 -9.57
CA GLU A 142 3.83 4.87 -9.84
C GLU A 142 2.45 4.47 -9.32
N CYS A 143 1.60 5.43 -8.96
CA CYS A 143 0.28 5.13 -8.41
C CYS A 143 -0.81 5.70 -9.33
N PRO A 144 -1.80 4.91 -9.78
CA PRO A 144 -2.89 5.41 -10.63
C PRO A 144 -3.68 6.56 -10.01
N ARG A 145 -3.81 6.56 -8.67
CA ARG A 145 -4.45 7.67 -7.94
C ARG A 145 -3.80 9.03 -8.22
N ASP A 146 -2.49 9.07 -8.45
CA ASP A 146 -1.75 10.32 -8.66
C ASP A 146 -2.13 10.97 -10.00
N LEU A 147 -2.59 10.19 -10.98
CA LEU A 147 -3.04 10.69 -12.28
C LEU A 147 -4.32 11.53 -12.18
N ILE A 148 -5.13 11.29 -11.15
CA ILE A 148 -6.38 12.01 -10.88
C ILE A 148 -6.30 12.93 -9.65
N GLY A 149 -5.16 12.93 -8.94
CA GLY A 149 -4.95 13.73 -7.74
C GLY A 149 -5.78 13.28 -6.53
N GLU A 150 -6.17 12.01 -6.48
CA GLU A 150 -6.85 11.44 -5.30
C GLU A 150 -5.90 11.46 -4.09
N PRO A 151 -6.37 11.85 -2.90
CA PRO A 151 -5.54 11.86 -1.71
C PRO A 151 -5.17 10.43 -1.31
N GLU A 152 -4.03 10.31 -0.63
CA GLU A 152 -3.59 9.04 -0.09
C GLU A 152 -4.54 8.51 1.00
N ARG A 153 -4.76 7.19 1.00
CA ARG A 153 -5.72 6.52 1.90
C ARG A 153 -5.05 5.92 3.12
N TRP A 154 -3.81 6.32 3.44
CA TRP A 154 -3.07 5.83 4.59
C TRP A 154 -3.61 6.43 5.90
N TRP A 155 -4.72 5.87 6.38
CA TRP A 155 -5.23 6.11 7.73
C TRP A 155 -5.25 4.80 8.51
N PRO A 156 -5.08 4.82 9.85
CA PRO A 156 -5.21 3.61 10.66
C PRO A 156 -6.64 3.10 10.53
N LEU A 157 -6.84 1.83 10.12
CA LEU A 157 -8.16 1.21 10.11
C LEU A 157 -8.69 1.22 11.55
N ALA A 158 -9.55 2.19 11.89
CA ALA A 158 -10.11 2.27 13.21
C ALA A 158 -10.98 1.02 13.45
N SER A 159 -10.79 0.41 14.62
CA SER A 159 -11.53 -0.75 15.13
C SER A 159 -13.04 -0.52 15.22
#